data_AF-A0A832D3I1-F1
#
_entry.id   AF-A0A832D3I1-F1
#
_cell.length_a   1.000
_cell.length_b   1.000
_cell.length_c   1.000
_cell.angle_alpha   90.00
_cell.angle_beta   90.00
_cell.angle_gamma   90.00
#
_symmetry.space_group_name_H-M   'P 1'
#
loop_
_entity.id
_entity.type
_entity.pdbx_description
1 polymer ?
#
loop_
_entity_poly.entity_id
_entity_poly.type
_entity_poly.pdbx_seq_one_letter_code
_entity_poly.pdbx_strand_id
1 'polypeptide(L)'
;MDTRELFKKLTGYEAYDYQTRAWGKIREIMRNGGKVIIEVQTAGGKTEAAIMPFLQEIYDGTWSVSRLIYVLPTRSLVEKQAERIRELVEKLYSLKGYQNAKELSEKSVLVEYGLEKTHAFLGSVIVATWDSFLYGLAAHRKIGDRFTFPAGAIAQSLVIFDEVQMYQDCSFYMPMLFGLIIKLLEKARVPVVIMSATIPSKLRDVIAKDAPKIEVLDNDELKPLRGEVKVEISESFDSILKDVVDTLKAGKKVLFVRNTVEKARNTYEKLKSLKEIQNKEIVLIHSRFT
;
A
#
# COMPACT_ATOMS: atom_id res chain seq x y z
N MET A 1 -22.64 -7.36 -12.54
CA MET A 1 -22.32 -5.97 -12.14
C MET A 1 -20.98 -5.63 -12.76
N ASP A 2 -20.85 -4.52 -13.48
CA ASP A 2 -19.54 -4.15 -14.01
C ASP A 2 -18.62 -3.63 -12.89
N THR A 3 -17.32 -3.48 -13.18
CA THR A 3 -16.32 -3.08 -12.18
C THR A 3 -16.50 -1.65 -11.69
N ARG A 4 -17.07 -0.74 -12.50
CA ARG A 4 -17.33 0.65 -12.08
C ARG A 4 -18.50 0.69 -11.11
N GLU A 5 -19.57 -0.03 -11.41
CA GLU A 5 -20.74 -0.14 -10.54
C GLU A 5 -20.37 -0.82 -9.21
N LEU A 6 -19.56 -1.89 -9.24
CA LEU A 6 -19.06 -2.54 -8.04
C LEU A 6 -18.17 -1.60 -7.22
N PHE A 7 -17.21 -0.93 -7.86
CA PHE A 7 -16.36 0.06 -7.21
C PHE A 7 -17.18 1.14 -6.50
N LYS A 8 -18.20 1.69 -7.17
CA LYS A 8 -19.08 2.71 -6.60
C LYS A 8 -19.83 2.20 -5.38
N LYS A 9 -20.35 0.97 -5.41
CA LYS A 9 -21.05 0.35 -4.26
C LYS A 9 -20.12 0.06 -3.09
N LEU A 10 -18.87 -0.32 -3.34
CA LEU A 10 -17.90 -0.61 -2.27
C LEU A 10 -17.33 0.68 -1.64
N THR A 11 -17.03 1.67 -2.46
CA THR A 11 -16.27 2.86 -2.02
C THR A 11 -17.16 4.09 -1.76
N GLY A 12 -18.29 4.19 -2.44
CA GLY A 12 -19.12 5.40 -2.48
C GLY A 12 -18.64 6.47 -3.46
N TYR A 13 -17.56 6.23 -4.21
CA TYR A 13 -16.94 7.18 -5.13
C TYR A 13 -17.08 6.73 -6.60
N GLU A 14 -16.98 7.67 -7.52
CA GLU A 14 -16.78 7.36 -8.94
C GLU A 14 -15.32 7.00 -9.20
N ALA A 15 -15.10 6.05 -10.09
CA ALA A 15 -13.76 5.58 -10.42
C ALA A 15 -13.01 6.61 -11.28
N TYR A 16 -11.76 6.88 -10.93
CA TYR A 16 -10.89 7.67 -11.79
C TYR A 16 -10.58 6.93 -13.10
N ASP A 17 -10.26 7.69 -14.14
CA ASP A 17 -10.03 7.13 -15.48
C ASP A 17 -8.80 6.20 -15.49
N TYR A 18 -7.75 6.60 -14.79
CA TYR A 18 -6.56 5.76 -14.62
C TYR A 18 -6.86 4.45 -13.89
N GLN A 19 -7.81 4.43 -12.94
CA GLN A 19 -8.21 3.20 -12.25
C GLN A 19 -8.89 2.24 -13.23
N THR A 20 -9.76 2.75 -14.11
CA THR A 20 -10.39 1.93 -15.15
C THR A 20 -9.33 1.31 -16.07
N ARG A 21 -8.33 2.08 -16.49
CA ARG A 21 -7.19 1.58 -17.29
C ARG A 21 -6.38 0.53 -16.53
N ALA A 22 -6.09 0.78 -15.25
CA ALA A 22 -5.40 -0.17 -14.38
C ALA A 22 -6.16 -1.49 -14.29
N TRP A 23 -7.48 -1.47 -14.11
CA TRP A 23 -8.30 -2.68 -14.00
C TRP A 23 -8.26 -3.54 -15.26
N GLY A 24 -8.29 -2.91 -16.44
CA GLY A 24 -8.12 -3.60 -17.72
C GLY A 24 -6.80 -4.35 -17.78
N LYS A 25 -5.69 -3.66 -17.45
CA LYS A 25 -4.36 -4.27 -17.53
C LYS A 25 -4.11 -5.33 -16.46
N ILE A 26 -4.63 -5.13 -15.26
CA ILE A 26 -4.51 -6.10 -14.16
C ILE A 26 -5.27 -7.40 -14.50
N ARG A 27 -6.47 -7.32 -15.07
CA ARG A 27 -7.20 -8.51 -15.55
C ARG A 27 -6.41 -9.30 -16.60
N GLU A 28 -5.71 -8.61 -17.49
CA GLU A 28 -4.87 -9.24 -18.51
C GLU A 28 -3.72 -10.03 -17.87
N ILE A 29 -2.97 -9.40 -16.94
CA ILE A 29 -1.85 -10.08 -16.28
C ILE A 29 -2.33 -11.18 -15.33
N MET A 30 -3.49 -11.04 -14.67
CA MET A 30 -4.05 -12.10 -13.83
C MET A 30 -4.30 -13.39 -14.60
N ARG A 31 -4.63 -13.30 -15.89
CA ARG A 31 -4.89 -14.46 -16.76
C ARG A 31 -3.64 -15.02 -17.42
N ASN A 32 -2.73 -14.13 -17.84
CA ASN A 32 -1.61 -14.49 -18.71
C ASN A 32 -0.24 -14.46 -18.01
N GLY A 33 -0.19 -14.00 -16.76
CA GLY A 33 1.04 -13.57 -16.10
C GLY A 33 1.53 -12.21 -16.62
N GLY A 34 2.60 -11.70 -16.02
CA GLY A 34 3.22 -10.44 -16.39
C GLY A 34 3.17 -9.41 -15.26
N LYS A 35 3.57 -8.18 -15.57
CA LYS A 35 3.70 -7.11 -14.58
C LYS A 35 3.16 -5.78 -15.09
N VAL A 36 2.73 -4.92 -14.18
CA VAL A 36 2.28 -3.55 -14.46
C VAL A 36 2.75 -2.61 -13.36
N ILE A 37 3.09 -1.38 -13.73
CA ILE A 37 3.42 -0.31 -12.78
C ILE A 37 2.22 0.63 -12.67
N ILE A 38 1.85 1.01 -11.45
CA ILE A 38 0.92 2.11 -11.17
C ILE A 38 1.73 3.21 -10.47
N GLU A 39 1.96 4.31 -11.19
CA GLU A 39 2.69 5.47 -10.69
C GLU A 39 1.72 6.64 -10.53
N VAL A 40 1.20 6.80 -9.32
CA VAL A 40 0.19 7.82 -8.97
C VAL A 40 0.49 8.33 -7.57
N GLN A 41 0.33 9.64 -7.36
CA GLN A 41 0.58 10.28 -6.07
C GLN A 41 -0.20 9.63 -4.92
N THR A 42 0.29 9.85 -3.70
CA THR A 42 -0.41 9.43 -2.48
C THR A 42 -1.83 9.99 -2.45
N ALA A 43 -2.75 9.25 -1.83
CA ALA A 43 -4.18 9.52 -1.84
C ALA A 43 -4.86 9.51 -3.24
N GLY A 44 -4.16 9.11 -4.30
CA GLY A 44 -4.73 9.03 -5.65
C GLY A 44 -5.70 7.87 -5.89
N GLY A 45 -5.84 6.92 -4.97
CA GLY A 45 -6.69 5.72 -5.13
C GLY A 45 -5.96 4.49 -5.70
N LYS A 46 -4.62 4.41 -5.51
CA LYS A 46 -3.77 3.28 -5.98
C LYS A 46 -4.26 1.92 -5.48
N THR A 47 -4.63 1.83 -4.20
CA THR A 47 -5.05 0.57 -3.57
C THR A 47 -6.25 -0.04 -4.28
N GLU A 48 -7.33 0.72 -4.47
CA GLU A 48 -8.50 0.23 -5.20
C GLU A 48 -8.21 0.01 -6.68
N ALA A 49 -7.33 0.80 -7.29
CA ALA A 49 -6.85 0.54 -8.65
C ALA A 49 -6.26 -0.88 -8.77
N ALA A 50 -5.52 -1.33 -7.75
CA ALA A 50 -4.82 -2.60 -7.78
C ALA A 50 -5.66 -3.82 -7.35
N ILE A 51 -6.54 -3.67 -6.35
CA ILE A 51 -7.27 -4.82 -5.78
C ILE A 51 -8.63 -5.06 -6.44
N MET A 52 -9.26 -4.05 -7.04
CA MET A 52 -10.63 -4.17 -7.58
C MET A 52 -10.81 -5.29 -8.62
N PRO A 53 -9.85 -5.56 -9.53
CA PRO A 53 -9.96 -6.69 -10.45
C PRO A 53 -10.10 -8.04 -9.74
N PHE A 54 -9.36 -8.24 -8.64
CA PHE A 54 -9.47 -9.44 -7.83
C PHE A 54 -10.79 -9.49 -7.04
N LEU A 55 -11.23 -8.35 -6.48
CA LEU A 55 -12.53 -8.27 -5.81
C LEU A 55 -13.70 -8.53 -6.78
N GLN A 56 -13.61 -8.06 -8.03
CA GLN A 56 -14.58 -8.36 -9.08
C GLN A 56 -14.67 -9.86 -9.32
N GLU A 57 -13.54 -10.57 -9.41
CA GLU A 57 -13.53 -12.02 -9.58
C GLU A 57 -14.19 -12.76 -8.41
N ILE A 58 -13.95 -12.32 -7.16
CA ILE A 58 -14.65 -12.84 -5.97
C ILE A 58 -16.17 -12.58 -6.07
N TYR A 59 -16.56 -11.39 -6.54
CA TYR A 59 -17.96 -11.02 -6.69
C TYR A 59 -18.65 -11.93 -7.71
N ASP A 60 -18.05 -12.08 -8.90
CA ASP A 60 -18.56 -12.88 -10.01
C ASP A 60 -18.44 -14.40 -9.79
N GLY A 61 -17.67 -14.84 -8.78
CA GLY A 61 -17.43 -16.26 -8.51
C GLY A 61 -16.46 -16.90 -9.51
N THR A 62 -15.64 -16.10 -10.16
CA THR A 62 -14.58 -16.53 -11.10
C THR A 62 -13.22 -16.44 -10.43
N TRP A 63 -12.21 -17.16 -10.93
CA TRP A 63 -10.86 -17.15 -10.34
C TRP A 63 -9.79 -17.31 -11.42
N SER A 64 -9.14 -16.20 -11.79
CA SER A 64 -7.91 -16.24 -12.61
C SER A 64 -6.68 -16.54 -11.74
N VAL A 65 -6.73 -16.11 -10.48
CA VAL A 65 -5.72 -16.40 -9.45
C VAL A 65 -6.41 -16.87 -8.17
N SER A 66 -5.72 -17.63 -7.33
CA SER A 66 -6.30 -18.22 -6.11
C SER A 66 -6.33 -17.24 -4.93
N ARG A 67 -5.50 -16.21 -4.94
CA ARG A 67 -5.35 -15.26 -3.83
C ARG A 67 -4.70 -13.93 -4.24
N LEU A 68 -4.80 -12.93 -3.38
CA LEU A 68 -4.09 -11.66 -3.48
C LEU A 68 -3.07 -11.55 -2.35
N ILE A 69 -1.84 -11.21 -2.66
CA ILE A 69 -0.79 -10.92 -1.67
C ILE A 69 -0.37 -9.45 -1.83
N TYR A 70 -0.68 -8.64 -0.83
CA TYR A 70 -0.37 -7.21 -0.79
C TYR A 70 0.84 -6.98 0.11
N VAL A 71 1.96 -6.59 -0.49
CA VAL A 71 3.27 -6.47 0.16
C VAL A 71 3.60 -5.00 0.40
N LEU A 72 3.99 -4.68 1.63
CA LEU A 72 4.27 -3.32 2.11
C LEU A 72 5.61 -3.24 2.86
N PRO A 73 6.22 -2.05 2.97
CA PRO A 73 7.55 -1.89 3.58
C PRO A 73 7.53 -1.86 5.11
N THR A 74 6.41 -1.53 5.76
CA THR A 74 6.34 -1.41 7.23
C THR A 74 5.10 -2.08 7.82
N ARG A 75 5.20 -2.50 9.09
CA ARG A 75 4.08 -3.12 9.82
C ARG A 75 2.87 -2.18 9.97
N SER A 76 3.11 -0.91 10.26
CA SER A 76 2.03 0.08 10.40
C SER A 76 1.26 0.29 9.09
N LEU A 77 1.94 0.23 7.95
CA LEU A 77 1.25 0.26 6.66
C LEU A 77 0.46 -1.03 6.42
N VAL A 78 1.02 -2.20 6.77
CA VAL A 78 0.32 -3.49 6.67
C VAL A 78 -0.98 -3.48 7.45
N GLU A 79 -0.96 -3.07 8.72
CA GLU A 79 -2.16 -3.02 9.57
C GLU A 79 -3.23 -2.10 9.00
N LYS A 80 -2.85 -0.87 8.65
CA LYS A 80 -3.76 0.12 8.07
C LYS A 80 -4.37 -0.34 6.74
N GLN A 81 -3.56 -0.97 5.87
CA GLN A 81 -4.03 -1.46 4.58
C GLN A 81 -4.90 -2.71 4.74
N ALA A 82 -4.61 -3.58 5.71
CA ALA A 82 -5.46 -4.72 6.02
C ALA A 82 -6.84 -4.30 6.53
N GLU A 83 -6.91 -3.30 7.42
CA GLU A 83 -8.19 -2.72 7.88
C GLU A 83 -9.01 -2.18 6.70
N ARG A 84 -8.39 -1.35 5.85
CA ARG A 84 -9.05 -0.82 4.65
C ARG A 84 -9.55 -1.91 3.70
N ILE A 85 -8.76 -2.95 3.47
CA ILE A 85 -9.16 -4.06 2.59
C ILE A 85 -10.28 -4.88 3.23
N ARG A 86 -10.25 -5.10 4.56
CA ARG A 86 -11.35 -5.78 5.29
C ARG A 86 -12.67 -5.04 5.13
N GLU A 87 -12.68 -3.72 5.24
CA GLU A 87 -13.90 -2.92 5.03
C GLU A 87 -14.48 -3.11 3.62
N LEU A 88 -13.62 -3.13 2.59
CA LEU A 88 -14.05 -3.37 1.21
C LEU A 88 -14.59 -4.79 1.01
N VAL A 89 -13.91 -5.79 1.57
CA VAL A 89 -14.33 -7.20 1.51
C VAL A 89 -15.63 -7.43 2.31
N GLU A 90 -15.80 -6.78 3.45
CA GLU A 90 -17.04 -6.82 4.25
C GLU A 90 -18.22 -6.25 3.45
N LYS A 91 -18.05 -5.09 2.82
CA LYS A 91 -19.07 -4.52 1.94
C LYS A 91 -19.39 -5.44 0.77
N LEU A 92 -18.37 -6.07 0.18
CA LEU A 92 -18.53 -7.03 -0.90
C LEU A 92 -19.35 -8.25 -0.47
N TYR A 93 -19.07 -8.82 0.70
CA TYR A 93 -19.84 -9.94 1.24
C TYR A 93 -21.26 -9.52 1.63
N SER A 94 -21.43 -8.32 2.18
CA SER A 94 -22.76 -7.76 2.46
C SER A 94 -23.60 -7.62 1.17
N LEU A 95 -22.99 -7.15 0.07
CA LEU A 95 -23.64 -7.06 -1.24
C LEU A 95 -24.02 -8.43 -1.83
N LYS A 96 -23.32 -9.49 -1.45
CA LYS A 96 -23.65 -10.88 -1.81
C LYS A 96 -24.67 -11.53 -0.88
N GLY A 97 -25.14 -10.82 0.15
CA GLY A 97 -26.17 -11.30 1.09
C GLY A 97 -25.64 -12.15 2.25
N TYR A 98 -24.33 -12.14 2.51
CA TYR A 98 -23.78 -12.85 3.68
C TYR A 98 -24.10 -12.08 4.97
N GLN A 99 -24.79 -12.74 5.90
CA GLN A 99 -25.18 -12.14 7.19
C GLN A 99 -24.00 -11.92 8.15
N ASN A 100 -22.95 -12.73 8.03
CA ASN A 100 -21.72 -12.64 8.83
C ASN A 100 -20.56 -12.00 8.05
N ALA A 101 -20.86 -11.01 7.20
CA ALA A 101 -19.89 -10.39 6.29
C ALA A 101 -18.61 -9.89 6.97
N LYS A 102 -18.72 -9.31 8.18
CA LYS A 102 -17.57 -8.83 8.96
C LYS A 102 -16.65 -9.97 9.42
N GLU A 103 -17.22 -11.03 9.99
CA GLU A 103 -16.43 -12.20 10.42
C GLU A 103 -15.76 -12.88 9.22
N LEU A 104 -16.46 -12.96 8.09
CA LEU A 104 -15.91 -13.49 6.85
C LEU A 104 -14.79 -12.61 6.30
N SER A 105 -14.90 -11.28 6.37
CA SER A 105 -13.84 -10.39 5.89
C SER A 105 -12.57 -10.50 6.73
N GLU A 106 -12.72 -10.62 8.06
CA GLU A 106 -11.60 -10.85 8.98
C GLU A 106 -10.88 -12.18 8.72
N LYS A 107 -11.61 -13.26 8.41
CA LYS A 107 -11.04 -14.57 8.05
C LYS A 107 -10.43 -14.60 6.66
N SER A 108 -10.98 -13.84 5.71
CA SER A 108 -10.50 -13.78 4.32
C SER A 108 -9.25 -12.92 4.17
N VAL A 109 -9.11 -11.85 4.97
CA VAL A 109 -8.01 -10.89 4.92
C VAL A 109 -7.09 -11.05 6.13
N LEU A 110 -5.97 -11.74 5.90
CA LEU A 110 -4.99 -12.04 6.95
C LEU A 110 -3.80 -11.10 6.87
N VAL A 111 -3.18 -10.87 8.03
CA VAL A 111 -1.96 -10.08 8.17
C VAL A 111 -0.77 -11.00 8.43
N GLU A 112 0.36 -10.72 7.80
CA GLU A 112 1.58 -11.53 7.93
C GLU A 112 2.84 -10.67 7.95
N TYR A 113 3.36 -10.40 9.14
CA TYR A 113 4.60 -9.64 9.35
C TYR A 113 5.59 -10.31 10.33
N GLY A 114 5.48 -11.64 10.46
CA GLY A 114 6.46 -12.48 11.16
C GLY A 114 6.14 -12.78 12.62
N LEU A 115 4.97 -12.38 13.13
CA LEU A 115 4.55 -12.65 14.51
C LEU A 115 3.52 -13.80 14.63
N GLU A 116 2.95 -14.23 13.50
CA GLU A 116 1.96 -15.31 13.47
C GLU A 116 2.60 -16.68 13.66
N LYS A 117 1.87 -17.60 14.30
CA LYS A 117 2.34 -19.00 14.49
C LYS A 117 2.46 -19.76 13.17
N THR A 118 1.63 -19.41 12.20
CA THR A 118 1.58 -20.08 10.89
C THR A 118 1.78 -19.09 9.76
N HIS A 119 2.97 -19.11 9.16
CA HIS A 119 3.29 -18.26 8.01
C HIS A 119 2.91 -18.93 6.68
N ALA A 120 1.68 -19.41 6.63
CA ALA A 120 1.21 -20.34 5.62
C ALA A 120 0.55 -19.67 4.42
N PHE A 121 0.29 -18.36 4.48
CA PHE A 121 -0.34 -17.62 3.39
C PHE A 121 -1.70 -18.26 3.00
N LEU A 122 -2.53 -18.58 4.01
CA LEU A 122 -3.78 -19.33 3.86
C LEU A 122 -5.01 -18.49 3.52
N GLY A 123 -4.94 -17.16 3.66
CA GLY A 123 -6.06 -16.25 3.36
C GLY A 123 -6.29 -16.05 1.87
N SER A 124 -7.51 -15.62 1.51
CA SER A 124 -7.83 -15.15 0.15
C SER A 124 -7.12 -13.84 -0.18
N VAL A 125 -6.95 -12.98 0.83
CA VAL A 125 -6.09 -11.81 0.78
C VAL A 125 -5.10 -11.87 1.94
N ILE A 126 -3.83 -11.66 1.65
CA ILE A 126 -2.76 -11.61 2.64
C ILE A 126 -2.08 -10.26 2.51
N VAL A 127 -2.07 -9.49 3.59
CA VAL A 127 -1.34 -8.22 3.66
C VAL A 127 -0.08 -8.46 4.48
N ALA A 128 1.08 -8.34 3.85
CA ALA A 128 2.35 -8.78 4.41
C ALA A 128 3.44 -7.71 4.33
N THR A 129 4.43 -7.79 5.22
CA THR A 129 5.67 -7.05 5.02
C THR A 129 6.53 -7.70 3.94
N TRP A 130 7.41 -6.91 3.33
CA TRP A 130 8.43 -7.42 2.40
C TRP A 130 9.21 -8.60 2.99
N ASP A 131 9.66 -8.50 4.24
CA ASP A 131 10.46 -9.55 4.88
C ASP A 131 9.68 -10.85 5.01
N SER A 132 8.41 -10.79 5.43
CA SER A 132 7.54 -11.97 5.52
C SER A 132 7.25 -12.57 4.14
N PHE A 133 7.04 -11.74 3.12
CA PHE A 133 6.87 -12.19 1.75
C PHE A 133 8.13 -12.90 1.22
N LEU A 134 9.29 -12.25 1.34
CA LEU A 134 10.57 -12.79 0.90
C LEU A 134 10.90 -14.08 1.64
N TYR A 135 10.67 -14.12 2.95
CA TYR A 135 10.85 -15.33 3.74
C TYR A 135 9.88 -16.43 3.27
N GLY A 136 8.61 -16.12 3.02
CA GLY A 136 7.64 -17.09 2.48
C GLY A 136 8.05 -17.65 1.13
N LEU A 137 8.69 -16.85 0.29
CA LEU A 137 9.17 -17.26 -1.03
C LEU A 137 10.44 -18.11 -0.96
N ALA A 138 11.41 -17.68 -0.14
CA ALA A 138 12.76 -18.25 -0.13
C ALA A 138 12.97 -19.37 0.90
N ALA A 139 12.23 -19.36 2.00
CA ALA A 139 12.41 -20.34 3.05
C ALA A 139 11.68 -21.65 2.73
N HIS A 140 12.39 -22.76 2.91
CA HIS A 140 11.83 -24.11 2.85
C HIS A 140 11.01 -24.40 4.11
N ARG A 141 9.80 -23.84 4.20
CA ARG A 141 8.86 -24.13 5.29
C ARG A 141 8.07 -25.40 5.01
N LYS A 142 7.90 -26.21 6.06
CA LYS A 142 6.99 -27.36 6.10
C LYS A 142 5.76 -26.99 6.93
N ILE A 143 4.57 -27.09 6.34
CA ILE A 143 3.30 -27.00 7.08
C ILE A 143 2.69 -28.40 7.03
N GLY A 144 2.79 -29.13 8.14
CA GLY A 144 2.63 -30.58 8.14
C GLY A 144 3.65 -31.22 7.20
N ASP A 145 3.17 -32.02 6.24
CA ASP A 145 4.01 -32.65 5.21
C ASP A 145 4.18 -31.84 3.93
N ARG A 146 3.53 -30.67 3.83
CA ARG A 146 3.59 -29.83 2.63
C ARG A 146 4.84 -28.95 2.68
N PHE A 147 5.87 -29.40 1.98
CA PHE A 147 7.08 -28.64 1.74
C PHE A 147 6.78 -27.44 0.82
N THR A 148 7.38 -26.28 1.07
CA THR A 148 7.26 -25.05 0.24
C THR A 148 5.84 -24.49 0.05
N PHE A 149 4.90 -24.81 0.96
CA PHE A 149 3.52 -24.35 0.85
C PHE A 149 3.38 -22.82 0.63
N PRO A 150 4.12 -21.95 1.35
CA PRO A 150 4.02 -20.50 1.13
C PRO A 150 4.50 -20.06 -0.27
N ALA A 151 5.55 -20.67 -0.81
CA ALA A 151 6.02 -20.40 -2.16
C ALA A 151 4.99 -20.83 -3.22
N GLY A 152 4.33 -21.98 -3.02
CA GLY A 152 3.19 -22.41 -3.85
C GLY A 152 1.99 -21.46 -3.74
N ALA A 153 1.73 -20.92 -2.55
CA ALA A 153 0.68 -19.93 -2.35
C ALA A 153 0.97 -18.64 -3.15
N ILE A 154 2.22 -18.15 -3.11
CA ILE A 154 2.69 -17.00 -3.89
C ILE A 154 2.59 -17.27 -5.39
N ALA A 155 2.97 -18.46 -5.86
CA ALA A 155 2.95 -18.82 -7.28
C ALA A 155 1.56 -18.75 -7.94
N GLN A 156 0.48 -18.82 -7.14
CA GLN A 156 -0.91 -18.77 -7.62
C GLN A 156 -1.61 -17.45 -7.25
N SER A 157 -0.85 -16.39 -6.97
CA SER A 157 -1.39 -15.14 -6.43
C SER A 157 -1.22 -13.95 -7.38
N LEU A 158 -2.12 -12.98 -7.27
CA LEU A 158 -1.82 -11.60 -7.66
C LEU A 158 -0.94 -10.99 -6.57
N VAL A 159 0.31 -10.69 -6.90
CA VAL A 159 1.26 -10.05 -5.98
C VAL A 159 1.30 -8.56 -6.24
N ILE A 160 0.97 -7.76 -5.22
CA ILE A 160 0.99 -6.31 -5.28
C ILE A 160 2.11 -5.83 -4.37
N PHE A 161 3.10 -5.14 -4.91
CA PHE A 161 4.11 -4.42 -4.13
C PHE A 161 3.75 -2.95 -4.07
N ASP A 162 3.52 -2.41 -2.87
CA ASP A 162 3.15 -1.02 -2.68
C ASP A 162 4.25 -0.23 -1.96
N GLU A 163 4.25 1.08 -2.19
CA GLU A 163 5.25 2.05 -1.72
C GLU A 163 6.70 1.62 -2.02
N VAL A 164 6.93 1.11 -3.24
CA VAL A 164 8.23 0.56 -3.65
C VAL A 164 9.38 1.58 -3.60
N GLN A 165 9.07 2.88 -3.63
CA GLN A 165 10.06 3.94 -3.41
C GLN A 165 10.71 3.88 -2.01
N MET A 166 10.07 3.22 -1.03
CA MET A 166 10.63 3.06 0.31
C MET A 166 11.73 1.99 0.39
N TYR A 167 11.88 1.13 -0.62
CA TYR A 167 12.95 0.13 -0.68
C TYR A 167 14.28 0.69 -1.19
N GLN A 168 14.40 2.01 -1.36
CA GLN A 168 15.65 2.64 -1.76
C GLN A 168 16.63 2.71 -0.58
N ASP A 169 17.86 2.29 -0.84
CA ASP A 169 18.97 2.38 0.10
C ASP A 169 20.19 3.04 -0.55
N CYS A 170 21.12 3.56 0.27
CA CYS A 170 22.33 4.24 -0.22
C CYS A 170 23.25 3.31 -1.03
N SER A 171 23.17 1.99 -0.78
CA SER A 171 24.01 0.97 -1.40
C SER A 171 23.36 0.30 -2.62
N PHE A 172 22.13 0.67 -2.95
CA PHE A 172 21.33 0.08 -4.03
C PHE A 172 21.14 -1.45 -3.92
N TYR A 173 21.26 -2.02 -2.72
CA TYR A 173 21.18 -3.47 -2.49
C TYR A 173 19.73 -3.94 -2.52
N MET A 174 18.85 -3.28 -1.77
CA MET A 174 17.42 -3.60 -1.72
C MET A 174 16.75 -3.52 -3.09
N PRO A 175 16.97 -2.47 -3.93
CA PRO A 175 16.49 -2.43 -5.30
C PRO A 175 16.93 -3.62 -6.15
N MET A 176 18.19 -4.05 -6.03
CA MET A 176 18.73 -5.19 -6.78
C MET A 176 18.10 -6.52 -6.37
N LEU A 177 17.96 -6.76 -5.07
CA LEU A 177 17.26 -7.92 -4.55
C LEU A 177 15.79 -7.93 -5.00
N PHE A 178 15.12 -6.79 -4.90
CA PHE A 178 13.73 -6.64 -5.32
C PHE A 178 13.55 -6.93 -6.82
N GLY A 179 14.44 -6.41 -7.67
CA GLY A 179 14.47 -6.72 -9.10
C GLY A 179 14.68 -8.21 -9.41
N LEU A 180 15.56 -8.89 -8.66
CA LEU A 180 15.76 -10.34 -8.78
C LEU A 180 14.48 -11.11 -8.45
N ILE A 181 13.78 -10.74 -7.38
CA ILE A 181 12.54 -11.37 -6.97
C ILE A 181 11.43 -11.13 -8.00
N ILE A 182 11.27 -9.91 -8.52
CA ILE A 182 10.28 -9.65 -9.59
C ILE A 182 10.57 -10.51 -10.82
N LYS A 183 11.85 -10.62 -11.22
CA LYS A 183 12.24 -11.46 -12.36
C LYS A 183 11.93 -12.93 -12.12
N LEU A 184 12.06 -13.42 -10.88
CA LEU A 184 11.66 -14.78 -10.51
C LEU A 184 10.15 -14.98 -10.66
N LEU A 185 9.35 -14.06 -10.11
CA LEU A 185 7.89 -14.10 -10.19
C LEU A 185 7.39 -14.04 -11.64
N GLU A 186 8.01 -13.19 -12.46
CA GLU A 186 7.72 -13.06 -13.89
C GLU A 186 8.01 -14.37 -14.65
N LYS A 187 9.16 -15.01 -14.39
CA LYS A 187 9.48 -16.34 -14.97
C LYS A 187 8.48 -17.41 -14.56
N ALA A 188 7.95 -17.33 -13.35
CA ALA A 188 6.92 -18.22 -12.83
C ALA A 188 5.49 -17.85 -13.32
N ARG A 189 5.35 -16.83 -14.18
CA ARG A 189 4.08 -16.27 -14.66
C ARG A 189 3.14 -15.78 -13.54
N VAL A 190 3.71 -15.38 -12.41
CA VAL A 190 2.95 -14.76 -11.33
C VAL A 190 2.59 -13.34 -11.75
N PRO A 191 1.30 -12.94 -11.69
CA PRO A 191 0.89 -11.57 -11.96
C PRO A 191 1.41 -10.61 -10.89
N VAL A 192 2.09 -9.55 -11.31
CA VAL A 192 2.72 -8.58 -10.41
C VAL A 192 2.23 -7.15 -10.69
N VAL A 193 1.78 -6.46 -9.64
CA VAL A 193 1.50 -5.02 -9.67
C VAL A 193 2.53 -4.30 -8.81
N ILE A 194 3.18 -3.29 -9.36
CA ILE A 194 4.17 -2.46 -8.67
C ILE A 194 3.55 -1.07 -8.51
N MET A 195 3.39 -0.61 -7.28
CA MET A 195 2.79 0.68 -6.97
C MET A 195 3.78 1.60 -6.28
N SER A 196 3.75 2.86 -6.69
CA SER A 196 4.60 3.88 -6.10
C SER A 196 4.01 5.27 -6.33
N ALA A 197 4.32 6.21 -5.44
CA ALA A 197 4.05 7.62 -5.70
C ALA A 197 4.96 8.20 -6.80
N THR A 198 6.21 7.77 -6.83
CA THR A 198 7.26 8.21 -7.75
C THR A 198 8.32 7.12 -7.86
N ILE A 199 8.67 6.68 -9.07
CA ILE A 199 9.73 5.68 -9.26
C ILE A 199 10.93 6.32 -9.95
N PRO A 200 12.05 6.54 -9.24
CA PRO A 200 13.28 7.03 -9.87
C PRO A 200 13.73 6.11 -11.00
N SER A 201 14.26 6.68 -12.08
CA SER A 201 14.62 5.97 -13.31
C SER A 201 15.49 4.72 -13.06
N LYS A 202 16.52 4.85 -12.22
CA LYS A 202 17.38 3.71 -11.84
C LYS A 202 16.61 2.55 -11.20
N LEU A 203 15.65 2.85 -10.32
CA LEU A 203 14.83 1.83 -9.69
C LEU A 203 13.92 1.18 -10.73
N ARG A 204 13.28 1.98 -11.59
CA ARG A 204 12.44 1.51 -12.69
C ARG A 204 13.19 0.55 -13.62
N ASP A 205 14.43 0.88 -13.99
CA ASP A 205 15.26 0.08 -14.88
C ASP A 205 15.54 -1.32 -14.31
N VAL A 206 15.67 -1.43 -12.99
CA VAL A 206 15.92 -2.71 -12.31
C VAL A 206 14.66 -3.54 -12.17
N ILE A 207 13.53 -2.91 -11.84
CA ILE A 207 12.35 -3.64 -11.37
C ILE A 207 11.31 -3.85 -12.48
N ALA A 208 11.27 -2.96 -13.48
CA ALA A 208 10.12 -2.87 -14.35
C ALA A 208 10.40 -2.18 -15.70
N LYS A 209 11.62 -2.35 -16.25
CA LYS A 209 12.05 -1.75 -17.53
C LYS A 209 11.02 -1.89 -18.65
N ASP A 210 10.47 -3.09 -18.84
CA ASP A 210 9.52 -3.42 -19.91
C ASP A 210 8.06 -3.43 -19.45
N ALA A 211 7.79 -3.00 -18.21
CA ALA A 211 6.44 -3.04 -17.67
C ALA A 211 5.61 -1.86 -18.19
N PRO A 212 4.35 -2.10 -18.62
CA PRO A 212 3.41 -1.03 -18.91
C PRO A 212 3.20 -0.16 -17.66
N LYS A 213 3.24 1.16 -17.87
CA LYS A 213 3.04 2.16 -16.82
C LYS A 213 1.64 2.73 -16.92
N ILE A 214 0.90 2.67 -15.82
CA ILE A 214 -0.37 3.34 -15.64
C ILE A 214 -0.13 4.58 -14.78
N GLU A 215 -0.49 5.73 -15.31
CA GLU A 215 -0.44 7.02 -14.64
C GLU A 215 -1.74 7.80 -14.88
N VAL A 216 -1.89 8.87 -14.11
CA VAL A 216 -2.93 9.88 -14.37
C VAL A 216 -2.49 10.68 -15.58
N LEU A 217 -3.32 10.72 -16.62
CA LEU A 217 -3.04 11.46 -17.85
C LEU A 217 -3.62 12.87 -17.77
N ASP A 218 -3.03 13.80 -18.52
CA ASP A 218 -3.49 15.19 -18.52
C ASP A 218 -4.92 15.32 -19.06
N ASN A 219 -5.30 14.46 -20.00
CA ASN A 219 -6.63 14.39 -20.60
C ASN A 219 -7.63 13.50 -19.84
N ASP A 220 -7.29 12.99 -18.65
CA ASP A 220 -8.27 12.32 -17.78
C ASP A 220 -9.34 13.33 -17.33
N GLU A 221 -10.61 12.93 -17.46
CA GLU A 221 -11.77 13.69 -17.03
C GLU A 221 -11.93 13.57 -15.51
N LEU A 222 -11.93 12.34 -15.00
CA LEU A 222 -11.95 12.05 -13.57
C LEU A 222 -10.55 11.67 -13.10
N LYS A 223 -9.89 12.62 -12.43
CA LYS A 223 -8.54 12.45 -11.87
C LYS A 223 -8.41 13.01 -10.45
N PRO A 224 -7.49 12.46 -9.63
CA PRO A 224 -7.27 12.97 -8.29
C PRO A 224 -6.79 14.43 -8.33
N LEU A 225 -7.37 15.27 -7.47
CA LEU A 225 -7.00 16.67 -7.34
C LEU A 225 -5.59 16.79 -6.73
N ARG A 226 -4.75 17.63 -7.34
CA ARG A 226 -3.47 18.05 -6.74
C ARG A 226 -3.67 19.35 -5.99
N GLY A 227 -3.29 19.37 -4.72
CA GLY A 227 -3.16 20.62 -3.97
C GLY A 227 -1.94 21.42 -4.44
N GLU A 228 -2.00 22.74 -4.31
CA GLU A 228 -0.83 23.60 -4.48
C GLU A 228 0.07 23.51 -3.25
N VAL A 229 1.37 23.31 -3.47
CA VAL A 229 2.38 23.28 -2.40
C VAL A 229 3.23 24.53 -2.52
N LYS A 230 3.20 25.37 -1.48
CA LYS A 230 4.14 26.49 -1.33
C LYS A 230 5.32 26.02 -0.47
N VAL A 231 6.53 26.25 -0.98
CA VAL A 231 7.76 25.85 -0.30
C VAL A 231 8.50 27.13 0.12
N GLU A 232 8.71 27.26 1.42
CA GLU A 232 9.48 28.36 2.01
C GLU A 232 10.67 27.76 2.78
N ILE A 233 11.86 28.30 2.54
CA ILE A 233 13.10 27.86 3.18
C ILE A 233 13.40 28.83 4.31
N SER A 234 13.58 28.28 5.50
CA SER A 234 13.91 29.03 6.71
C SER A 234 15.20 28.50 7.32
N GLU A 235 16.04 29.40 7.82
CA GLU A 235 17.36 29.08 8.41
C GLU A 235 17.25 28.47 9.80
N SER A 236 16.16 28.72 10.54
CA SER A 236 16.01 28.26 11.91
C SER A 236 14.57 27.95 12.29
N PHE A 237 14.40 26.96 13.16
CA PHE A 237 13.09 26.62 13.70
C PHE A 237 12.43 27.80 14.43
N ASP A 238 13.22 28.63 15.10
CA ASP A 238 12.72 29.81 15.80
C ASP A 238 12.03 30.80 14.89
N SER A 239 12.53 30.99 13.68
CA SER A 239 11.95 31.95 12.74
C SER A 239 10.54 31.57 12.25
N ILE A 240 10.18 30.28 12.29
CA ILE A 240 8.84 29.81 11.87
C ILE A 240 7.86 29.66 13.04
N LEU A 241 8.28 29.89 14.29
CA LEU A 241 7.43 29.67 15.46
C LEU A 241 6.18 30.55 15.44
N LYS A 242 6.33 31.81 14.99
CA LYS A 242 5.20 32.74 14.90
C LYS A 242 4.13 32.23 13.94
N ASP A 243 4.53 31.80 12.74
CA ASP A 243 3.61 31.28 11.72
C ASP A 243 2.92 30.00 12.18
N VAL A 244 3.64 29.15 12.92
CA VAL A 244 3.08 27.94 13.55
C VAL A 244 2.00 28.33 14.55
N VAL A 245 2.28 29.27 15.46
CA VAL A 245 1.31 29.71 16.47
C VAL A 245 0.07 30.32 15.80
N ASP A 246 0.26 31.17 14.80
CA ASP A 246 -0.84 31.81 14.06
C ASP A 246 -1.68 30.77 13.31
N THR A 247 -1.04 29.77 12.69
CA THR A 247 -1.70 28.64 12.03
C THR A 247 -2.53 27.81 13.01
N LEU A 248 -2.00 27.53 14.21
CA LEU A 248 -2.71 26.79 15.26
C LEU A 248 -3.86 27.60 15.87
N LYS A 249 -3.69 28.92 16.04
CA LYS A 249 -4.75 29.85 16.49
C LYS A 249 -5.90 29.90 15.48
N ALA A 250 -5.60 29.84 14.18
CA ALA A 250 -6.58 29.71 13.10
C ALA A 250 -7.28 28.33 13.03
N GLY A 251 -7.00 27.42 13.97
CA GLY A 251 -7.65 26.11 14.03
C GLY A 251 -7.12 25.08 13.03
N LYS A 252 -6.01 25.38 12.34
CA LYS A 252 -5.39 24.44 11.40
C LYS A 252 -4.46 23.46 12.13
N LYS A 253 -4.13 22.35 11.46
CA LYS A 253 -3.20 21.33 11.96
C LYS A 253 -1.80 21.56 11.38
N VAL A 254 -0.77 21.29 12.18
CA VAL A 254 0.64 21.43 11.79
C VAL A 254 1.38 20.12 12.07
N LEU A 255 2.17 19.64 11.11
CA LEU A 255 3.03 18.45 11.26
C LEU A 255 4.50 18.86 11.22
N PHE A 256 5.25 18.47 12.25
CA PHE A 256 6.71 18.63 12.28
C PHE A 256 7.40 17.29 12.02
N VAL A 257 8.17 17.22 10.93
CA VAL A 257 9.01 16.06 10.63
C VAL A 257 10.46 16.38 10.97
N ARG A 258 11.09 15.55 11.81
CA ARG A 258 12.49 15.70 12.22
C ARG A 258 13.27 14.43 11.91
N ASN A 259 14.51 14.59 11.45
CA ASN A 259 15.37 13.46 11.03
C ASN A 259 15.81 12.57 12.20
N THR A 260 15.79 13.06 13.45
CA THR A 260 16.21 12.27 14.62
C THR A 260 15.18 12.35 15.74
N VAL A 261 15.09 11.27 16.52
CA VAL A 261 14.20 11.18 17.69
C VAL A 261 14.49 12.29 18.70
N GLU A 262 15.77 12.60 18.92
CA GLU A 262 16.18 13.68 19.83
C GLU A 262 15.69 15.06 19.35
N LYS A 263 15.85 15.38 18.06
CA LYS A 263 15.34 16.63 17.50
C LYS A 263 13.81 16.72 17.58
N ALA A 264 13.11 15.61 17.40
CA ALA A 264 11.65 15.54 17.56
C ALA A 264 11.24 15.83 19.02
N ARG A 265 11.91 15.20 20.00
CA ARG A 265 11.70 15.45 21.43
C ARG A 265 11.99 16.90 21.81
N ASN A 266 13.11 17.46 21.37
CA ASN A 266 13.45 18.86 21.63
C ASN A 266 12.43 19.83 21.03
N THR A 267 11.90 19.51 19.85
CA THR A 267 10.82 20.31 19.22
C THR A 267 9.54 20.21 20.04
N TYR A 268 9.17 19.02 20.49
CA TYR A 268 7.98 18.80 21.32
C TYR A 268 8.04 19.56 22.65
N GLU A 269 9.15 19.45 23.39
CA GLU A 269 9.33 20.18 24.66
C GLU A 269 9.29 21.70 24.45
N LYS A 270 9.91 22.18 23.37
CA LYS A 270 9.90 23.60 23.01
C LYS A 270 8.50 24.11 22.67
N LEU A 271 7.68 23.32 21.97
CA LEU A 271 6.29 23.69 21.68
C LEU A 271 5.43 23.66 22.94
N LYS A 272 5.65 22.68 23.83
CA LYS A 272 4.89 22.54 25.08
C LYS A 272 5.17 23.67 26.08
N SER A 273 6.35 24.29 26.03
CA SER A 273 6.70 25.44 26.87
C SER A 273 6.10 26.77 26.39
N LEU A 274 5.56 26.83 25.17
CA LEU A 274 4.93 28.04 24.63
C LEU A 274 3.53 28.26 25.23
N LYS A 275 3.39 29.32 26.03
CA LYS A 275 2.11 29.71 26.66
C LYS A 275 0.98 29.90 25.64
N GLU A 276 1.30 30.36 24.44
CA GLU A 276 0.32 30.70 23.40
C GLU A 276 -0.43 29.49 22.82
N ILE A 277 0.10 28.28 22.99
CA ILE A 277 -0.46 27.04 22.46
C ILE A 277 -0.65 25.96 23.53
N GLN A 278 -0.62 26.34 24.81
CA GLN A 278 -0.82 25.40 25.93
C GLN A 278 -2.16 24.66 25.89
N ASN A 279 -3.19 25.27 25.28
CA ASN A 279 -4.51 24.66 25.11
C ASN A 279 -4.64 23.82 23.83
N LYS A 280 -3.57 23.65 23.06
CA LYS A 280 -3.57 22.84 21.83
C LYS A 280 -3.09 21.43 22.14
N GLU A 281 -3.68 20.46 21.46
CA GLU A 281 -3.20 19.09 21.50
C GLU A 281 -1.88 18.98 20.71
N ILE A 282 -0.83 18.52 21.39
CA ILE A 282 0.48 18.29 20.78
C ILE A 282 0.81 16.81 20.98
N VAL A 283 1.01 16.09 19.88
CA VAL A 283 1.33 14.67 19.87
C VAL A 283 2.76 14.48 19.35
N LEU A 284 3.57 13.71 20.07
CA LEU A 284 4.89 13.26 19.62
C LEU A 284 4.79 11.81 19.16
N ILE A 285 5.31 11.50 17.96
CA ILE A 285 5.32 10.16 17.39
C ILE A 285 6.76 9.79 17.00
N HIS A 286 7.27 8.66 17.51
CA HIS A 286 8.58 8.08 17.15
C HIS A 286 8.68 6.61 17.58
N SER A 287 9.63 5.85 17.04
CA SER A 287 9.77 4.41 17.33
C SER A 287 10.26 4.05 18.75
N ARG A 288 10.71 5.02 19.56
CA ARG A 288 11.21 4.79 20.93
C ARG A 288 10.16 4.90 22.04
N PHE A 289 8.87 4.82 21.72
CA PHE A 289 7.86 4.69 22.77
C PHE A 289 7.87 3.26 23.29
N THR A 290 8.01 3.13 24.61
CA THR A 290 7.81 1.91 25.38
C THR A 290 6.41 1.90 25.96
#